data_AF-I2J4V2-F1
#
_entry.id   AF-I2J4V2-F1
#
_cell.length_a   1.000
_cell.length_b   1.000
_cell.length_c   1.000
_cell.angle_alpha   90.00
_cell.angle_beta   90.00
_cell.angle_gamma   90.00
#
_symmetry.space_group_name_H-M   'P 1'
#
loop_
_entity.id
_entity.type
_entity.pdbx_description
1 polymer ?
#
loop_
_entity_poly.entity_id
_entity_poly.type
_entity_poly.pdbx_seq_one_letter_code
_entity_poly.pdbx_strand_id
1 'polypeptide(L)'
;DVTDEDAQPVDKDYDTVVDNRPQEIEFEGRTYELVPAGNYTVGEVDDEGHLKSTDATTGKVIEGDKNVTYVYKLKEEPVAPKGNVYVHYVDTEGKTIKSDVTDEDAQPVDKDYDTVVDNRPQEIEFEGRLMNWSQLVTTQ
;
A
#
# COMPACT_ATOMS: atom_id res chain seq x y z
N ASP A 1 25.38 2.94 -6.84
CA ASP A 1 25.53 3.93 -7.92
C ASP A 1 25.47 3.23 -9.26
N VAL A 2 24.74 3.82 -10.20
CA VAL A 2 24.70 3.39 -11.60
C VAL A 2 25.72 4.26 -12.34
N THR A 3 26.61 3.63 -13.11
CA THR A 3 27.54 4.35 -13.99
C THR A 3 26.94 4.36 -15.40
N ASP A 4 26.60 5.56 -15.88
CA ASP A 4 26.14 5.77 -17.25
C ASP A 4 27.32 5.72 -18.24
N GLU A 5 28.28 6.62 -18.02
CA GLU A 5 29.42 6.84 -18.91
C GLU A 5 30.75 6.74 -18.14
N ASP A 6 31.71 5.96 -18.65
CA ASP A 6 33.06 5.81 -18.06
C ASP A 6 34.15 6.32 -19.01
N ALA A 7 35.10 7.08 -18.47
CA ALA A 7 36.28 7.64 -19.16
C ALA A 7 35.98 8.25 -20.56
N GLN A 8 34.88 8.99 -20.69
CA GLN A 8 34.46 9.58 -21.96
C GLN A 8 35.35 10.75 -22.39
N PRO A 9 35.48 10.99 -23.70
CA PRO A 9 36.20 12.17 -24.18
C PRO A 9 35.52 13.46 -23.71
N VAL A 10 36.32 14.43 -23.30
CA VAL A 10 35.88 15.81 -23.06
C VAL A 10 35.12 16.34 -24.28
N ASP A 11 34.13 17.20 -24.04
CA ASP A 11 33.23 17.83 -25.01
C ASP A 11 32.16 16.91 -25.64
N LYS A 12 32.15 15.62 -25.30
CA LYS A 12 31.06 14.70 -25.66
C LYS A 12 29.77 15.15 -24.98
N ASP A 13 28.66 15.16 -25.73
CA ASP A 13 27.34 15.41 -25.15
C ASP A 13 26.86 14.19 -24.35
N TYR A 14 26.26 14.43 -23.19
CA TYR A 14 25.57 13.42 -22.38
C TYR A 14 24.13 13.87 -22.08
N ASP A 15 23.24 12.89 -21.89
CA ASP A 15 21.82 13.11 -21.62
C ASP A 15 21.22 11.97 -20.78
N THR A 16 21.21 12.14 -19.45
CA THR A 16 20.75 11.11 -18.51
C THR A 16 19.22 10.95 -18.49
N VAL A 17 18.49 11.90 -19.10
CA VAL A 17 17.02 11.88 -19.22
C VAL A 17 16.56 10.71 -20.10
N VAL A 18 17.40 10.30 -21.05
CA VAL A 18 17.07 9.31 -22.09
C VAL A 18 17.28 7.87 -21.61
N ASP A 19 18.34 7.59 -20.86
CA ASP A 19 18.80 6.23 -20.58
C ASP A 19 18.91 5.89 -19.08
N ASN A 20 19.05 6.88 -18.20
CA ASN A 20 19.29 6.65 -16.76
C ASN A 20 18.25 7.29 -15.83
N ARG A 21 17.03 7.51 -16.35
CA ARG A 21 15.89 8.05 -15.61
C ARG A 21 14.64 7.16 -15.75
N PRO A 22 14.64 5.93 -15.21
CA PRO A 22 13.44 5.10 -15.16
C PRO A 22 12.35 5.77 -14.30
N GLN A 23 11.09 5.64 -14.69
CA GLN A 23 9.97 6.17 -13.89
C GLN A 23 9.77 5.37 -12.59
N GLU A 24 10.10 4.08 -12.62
CA GLU A 24 10.01 3.18 -11.47
C GLU A 24 11.27 2.34 -11.35
N ILE A 25 11.68 2.06 -10.11
CA ILE A 25 12.80 1.17 -9.80
C ILE A 25 12.38 0.17 -8.72
N GLU A 26 13.00 -1.02 -8.74
CA GLU A 26 12.89 -2.00 -7.66
C GLU A 26 14.12 -1.94 -6.77
N PHE A 27 13.91 -1.78 -5.47
CA PHE A 27 14.98 -1.80 -4.47
C PHE A 27 14.48 -2.54 -3.23
N GLU A 28 15.25 -3.54 -2.78
CA GLU A 28 14.90 -4.37 -1.61
C GLU A 28 13.49 -5.00 -1.67
N GLY A 29 13.04 -5.39 -2.87
CA GLY A 29 11.72 -5.99 -3.08
C GLY A 29 10.55 -5.00 -2.98
N ARG A 30 10.82 -3.70 -3.02
CA ARG A 30 9.82 -2.64 -3.06
C ARG A 30 9.94 -1.83 -4.35
N THR A 31 8.82 -1.37 -4.88
CA THR A 31 8.77 -0.46 -6.03
C THR A 31 8.83 0.99 -5.55
N TYR A 32 9.72 1.78 -6.15
CA TYR A 32 9.83 3.22 -5.95
C TYR A 32 9.47 3.95 -7.24
N GLU A 33 8.79 5.08 -7.14
CA GLU A 33 8.43 5.94 -8.27
C GLU A 33 9.15 7.28 -8.20
N LEU A 34 9.54 7.81 -9.36
CA LEU A 34 10.16 9.12 -9.50
C LEU A 34 9.22 10.21 -8.97
N VAL A 35 9.75 11.15 -8.18
CA VAL A 35 8.91 12.19 -7.56
C VAL A 35 8.65 13.36 -8.52
N PRO A 36 7.48 14.02 -8.46
CA PRO A 36 7.26 15.26 -9.18
C PRO A 36 8.06 16.42 -8.57
N ALA A 37 8.16 17.54 -9.29
CA ALA A 37 8.79 18.76 -8.78
C ALA A 37 8.24 19.18 -7.41
N GLY A 38 9.12 19.62 -6.53
CA GLY A 38 8.74 19.98 -5.17
C GLY A 38 9.93 20.13 -4.23
N ASN A 39 9.65 20.50 -2.98
CA ASN A 39 10.66 20.58 -1.94
C ASN A 39 10.57 19.36 -1.01
N TYR A 40 11.61 18.52 -1.03
CA TYR A 40 11.73 17.31 -0.24
C TYR A 40 12.78 17.48 0.85
N THR A 41 12.90 16.49 1.74
CA THR A 41 13.94 16.52 2.79
C THR A 41 15.37 16.53 2.25
N VAL A 42 15.57 16.01 1.04
CA VAL A 42 16.85 16.02 0.32
C VAL A 42 17.12 17.33 -0.45
N GLY A 43 16.11 18.17 -0.64
CA GLY A 43 16.21 19.45 -1.34
C GLY A 43 15.11 19.69 -2.38
N GLU A 44 15.32 20.70 -3.22
CA GLU A 44 14.41 21.09 -4.30
C GLU A 44 14.61 20.18 -5.52
N VAL A 45 13.51 19.61 -6.00
CA VAL A 45 13.45 18.71 -7.15
C VAL A 45 12.71 19.41 -8.30
N ASP A 46 13.24 19.30 -9.50
CA ASP A 46 12.65 19.87 -10.72
C ASP A 46 11.62 18.94 -11.38
N ASP A 47 11.07 19.38 -12.52
CA ASP A 47 10.03 18.66 -13.27
C ASP A 47 10.52 17.32 -13.86
N GLU A 48 11.83 17.08 -13.84
CA GLU A 48 12.46 15.82 -14.29
C GLU A 48 12.72 14.86 -13.13
N GLY A 49 12.30 15.19 -11.90
CA GLY A 49 12.63 14.40 -10.71
C GLY A 49 14.09 14.51 -10.29
N HIS A 50 14.85 15.45 -10.86
CA HIS A 50 16.26 15.68 -10.58
C HIS A 50 16.45 16.65 -9.39
N LEU A 51 17.42 16.32 -8.54
CA LEU A 51 17.77 17.15 -7.38
C LEU A 51 18.61 18.35 -7.83
N LYS A 52 18.07 19.57 -7.76
CA LYS A 52 18.69 20.79 -8.32
C LYS A 52 20.08 21.13 -7.78
N SER A 53 20.49 20.55 -6.66
CA SER A 53 21.82 20.73 -6.08
C SER A 53 22.90 19.86 -6.72
N THR A 54 22.55 18.95 -7.64
CA THR A 54 23.49 18.06 -8.34
C THR A 54 23.79 18.53 -9.77
N ASP A 55 24.69 17.83 -10.48
CA ASP A 55 25.06 18.20 -11.85
C ASP A 55 23.83 18.14 -12.79
N ALA A 56 23.84 18.98 -13.81
CA ALA A 56 22.76 19.03 -14.80
C ALA A 56 22.55 17.67 -15.49
N THR A 57 21.29 17.35 -15.78
CA THR A 57 20.86 16.10 -16.44
C THR A 57 21.32 16.00 -17.90
N THR A 58 21.68 17.13 -18.51
CA THR A 58 22.25 17.21 -19.86
C THR A 58 23.44 18.16 -19.88
N GLY A 59 24.40 17.89 -20.76
CA GLY A 59 25.55 18.77 -20.89
C GLY A 59 26.68 18.17 -21.71
N LYS A 60 27.87 18.74 -21.54
CA LYS A 60 29.11 18.21 -22.10
C LYS A 60 29.98 17.62 -21.01
N VAL A 61 30.62 16.50 -21.30
CA VAL A 61 31.66 15.91 -20.46
C VAL A 61 32.80 16.92 -20.31
N ILE A 62 33.24 17.13 -19.06
CA ILE A 62 34.39 17.97 -18.71
C ILE A 62 35.44 17.11 -18.01
N GLU A 63 36.60 17.70 -17.70
CA GLU A 63 37.57 17.03 -16.83
C GLU A 63 36.99 16.84 -15.41
N GLY A 64 36.99 15.60 -14.94
CA GLY A 64 36.43 15.19 -13.65
C GLY A 64 35.03 14.57 -13.74
N ASP A 65 34.54 14.08 -12.60
CA ASP A 65 33.28 13.34 -12.55
C ASP A 65 32.05 14.26 -12.55
N LYS A 66 30.98 13.78 -13.19
CA LYS A 66 29.63 14.35 -13.11
C LYS A 66 28.72 13.44 -12.29
N ASN A 67 28.01 14.01 -11.33
CA ASN A 67 27.12 13.28 -10.44
C ASN A 67 25.71 13.87 -10.51
N VAL A 68 24.80 13.15 -11.18
CA VAL A 68 23.40 13.51 -11.34
C VAL A 68 22.56 12.66 -10.38
N THR A 69 21.66 13.27 -9.61
CA THR A 69 20.79 12.54 -8.66
C THR A 69 19.32 12.71 -9.00
N TYR A 70 18.61 11.59 -9.16
CA TYR A 70 17.15 11.53 -9.26
C TYR A 70 16.53 11.10 -7.93
N VAL A 71 15.39 11.70 -7.57
CA VAL A 71 14.72 11.46 -6.29
C VAL A 71 13.49 10.58 -6.49
N TYR A 72 13.42 9.51 -5.70
CA TYR A 72 12.31 8.54 -5.73
C TYR A 72 11.62 8.46 -4.38
N LYS A 73 10.33 8.11 -4.39
CA LYS A 73 9.55 7.80 -3.20
C LYS A 73 9.00 6.38 -3.31
N LEU A 74 8.74 5.75 -2.16
CA LEU A 74 8.10 4.44 -2.14
C LEU A 74 6.73 4.54 -2.82
N LYS A 75 6.49 3.71 -3.83
CA LYS A 75 5.17 3.60 -4.46
C LYS A 75 4.28 2.85 -3.49
N GLU A 76 3.21 3.49 -3.02
CA GLU A 76 2.24 2.81 -2.17
C GLU A 76 1.60 1.68 -3.00
N GLU A 77 1.82 0.44 -2.58
CA GLU A 77 1.06 -0.66 -3.16
C GLU A 77 -0.41 -0.43 -2.80
N PRO A 78 -1.34 -0.50 -3.78
CA PRO A 78 -2.74 -0.44 -3.47
C PRO A 78 -3.05 -1.62 -2.56
N VAL A 79 -3.34 -1.34 -1.29
CA VAL A 79 -3.82 -2.36 -0.36
C VAL A 79 -5.11 -2.87 -1.00
N ALA A 80 -5.11 -4.13 -1.44
CA ALA A 80 -6.30 -4.76 -1.97
C ALA A 80 -7.45 -4.52 -0.98
N PRO A 81 -8.64 -4.09 -1.44
CA PRO A 81 -9.75 -3.84 -0.54
C PRO A 81 -10.02 -5.12 0.27
N LYS A 82 -10.34 -4.93 1.54
CA LYS A 82 -10.62 -6.01 2.48
C LYS A 82 -12.02 -5.84 3.06
N GLY A 83 -12.68 -6.96 3.31
CA GLY A 83 -14.00 -7.03 3.92
C GLY A 83 -13.96 -7.60 5.33
N ASN A 84 -14.97 -7.24 6.12
CA ASN A 84 -15.23 -7.80 7.45
C ASN A 84 -16.68 -8.32 7.49
N VAL A 85 -16.93 -9.37 8.27
CA VAL A 85 -18.27 -9.91 8.51
C VAL A 85 -18.49 -9.97 10.02
N TYR A 86 -19.56 -9.30 10.48
CA TYR A 86 -19.96 -9.27 11.88
C TYR A 86 -21.36 -9.85 12.04
N VAL A 87 -21.54 -10.63 13.10
CA VAL A 87 -22.81 -11.24 13.46
C VAL A 87 -23.35 -10.56 14.72
N HIS A 88 -24.54 -9.98 14.59
CA HIS A 88 -25.27 -9.33 15.67
C HIS A 88 -26.46 -10.18 16.09
N TYR A 89 -26.60 -10.40 17.40
CA TYR A 89 -27.71 -11.17 17.96
C TYR A 89 -28.70 -10.24 18.64
N VAL A 90 -29.88 -10.08 18.04
CA VAL A 90 -30.96 -9.23 18.55
C VAL A 90 -32.25 -10.03 18.73
N ASP A 91 -33.11 -9.57 19.64
CA ASP A 91 -34.48 -10.08 19.77
C ASP A 91 -35.44 -9.44 18.75
N THR A 92 -36.72 -9.80 18.82
CA THR A 92 -37.78 -9.31 17.92
C THR A 92 -38.06 -7.81 18.06
N GLU A 93 -37.61 -7.18 19.14
CA GLU A 93 -37.71 -5.74 19.37
C GLU A 93 -36.43 -4.99 18.95
N GLY A 94 -35.39 -5.73 18.52
CA GLY A 94 -34.11 -5.20 18.08
C GLY A 94 -33.09 -5.00 19.21
N LYS A 95 -33.36 -5.49 20.43
CA LYS A 95 -32.42 -5.39 21.55
C LYS A 95 -31.36 -6.47 21.44
N THR A 96 -30.09 -6.09 21.63
CA THR A 96 -28.95 -7.02 21.65
C THR A 96 -29.07 -8.01 22.80
N ILE A 97 -28.98 -9.30 22.47
CA ILE A 97 -29.12 -10.42 23.43
C ILE A 97 -27.82 -11.19 23.65
N LYS A 98 -26.77 -10.90 22.88
CA LYS A 98 -25.42 -11.44 23.03
C LYS A 98 -24.42 -10.48 22.43
N SER A 99 -23.19 -10.51 22.92
CA SER A 99 -22.07 -9.83 22.27
C SER A 99 -21.91 -10.25 20.82
N ASP A 100 -21.50 -9.28 20.00
CA ASP A 100 -21.21 -9.48 18.58
C ASP A 100 -20.08 -10.49 18.39
N VAL A 101 -20.17 -11.23 17.29
CA VAL A 101 -19.13 -12.17 16.85
C VAL A 101 -18.54 -11.64 15.55
N THR A 102 -17.21 -11.62 15.48
CA THR A 102 -16.50 -11.39 14.22
C THR A 102 -16.36 -12.73 13.53
N ASP A 103 -16.93 -12.85 12.34
CA ASP A 103 -16.85 -14.06 11.53
C ASP A 103 -15.66 -13.99 10.56
N GLU A 104 -15.48 -12.83 9.93
CA GLU A 104 -14.35 -12.54 9.05
C GLU A 104 -13.73 -11.18 9.40
N ASP A 105 -12.40 -11.14 9.46
CA ASP A 105 -11.61 -9.93 9.71
C ASP A 105 -10.57 -9.73 8.61
N ALA A 106 -10.59 -8.54 8.00
CA ALA A 106 -9.61 -8.08 7.02
C ALA A 106 -9.36 -9.09 5.87
N GLN A 107 -10.41 -9.78 5.42
CA GLN A 107 -10.34 -10.81 4.39
C GLN A 107 -10.35 -10.23 2.98
N PRO A 108 -9.80 -10.96 1.98
CA PRO A 108 -9.94 -10.58 0.57
C PRO A 108 -11.40 -10.39 0.16
N VAL A 109 -11.67 -9.40 -0.68
CA VAL A 109 -12.96 -9.26 -1.37
C VAL A 109 -13.23 -10.49 -2.23
N ASP A 110 -14.51 -10.85 -2.37
CA ASP A 110 -15.02 -12.03 -3.10
C ASP A 110 -14.67 -13.40 -2.47
N LYS A 111 -14.15 -13.44 -1.23
CA LYS A 111 -14.05 -14.67 -0.44
C LYS A 111 -15.45 -15.10 0.02
N ASP A 112 -15.81 -16.36 -0.23
CA ASP A 112 -17.02 -16.97 0.34
C ASP A 112 -16.88 -17.13 1.87
N TYR A 113 -17.97 -16.88 2.61
CA TYR A 113 -18.06 -17.06 4.06
C TYR A 113 -19.42 -17.65 4.46
N ASP A 114 -19.48 -18.40 5.57
CA ASP A 114 -20.73 -18.95 6.11
C ASP A 114 -20.79 -18.80 7.64
N THR A 115 -21.40 -17.71 8.09
CA THR A 115 -21.63 -17.39 9.51
C THR A 115 -22.37 -18.47 10.31
N VAL A 116 -23.01 -19.45 9.66
CA VAL A 116 -23.70 -20.57 10.32
C VAL A 116 -22.75 -21.73 10.63
N VAL A 117 -21.67 -21.85 9.87
CA VAL A 117 -20.68 -22.92 9.95
C VAL A 117 -19.40 -22.46 10.64
N ASP A 118 -18.94 -21.24 10.34
CA ASP A 118 -17.59 -20.79 10.67
C ASP A 118 -17.46 -20.44 12.15
N ASN A 119 -18.18 -19.41 12.62
CA ASN A 119 -18.06 -18.94 14.02
C ASN A 119 -19.39 -18.88 14.78
N ARG A 120 -20.40 -19.65 14.37
CA ARG A 120 -21.70 -19.68 15.06
C ARG A 120 -21.55 -20.26 16.48
N PRO A 121 -21.85 -19.51 17.55
CA PRO A 121 -21.83 -20.03 18.91
C PRO A 121 -22.92 -21.11 19.06
N GLN A 122 -22.66 -22.21 19.75
CA GLN A 122 -23.66 -23.28 19.91
C GLN A 122 -24.84 -22.85 20.81
N GLU A 123 -24.56 -21.99 21.79
CA GLU A 123 -25.52 -21.50 22.77
C GLU A 123 -25.39 -19.98 22.98
N ILE A 124 -26.49 -19.38 23.44
CA ILE A 124 -26.59 -17.97 23.78
C ILE A 124 -27.07 -17.86 25.22
N GLU A 125 -26.37 -17.08 26.04
CA GLU A 125 -26.85 -16.70 27.35
C GLU A 125 -27.68 -15.43 27.24
N PHE A 126 -28.96 -15.51 27.59
CA PHE A 126 -29.87 -14.37 27.61
C PHE A 126 -30.61 -14.33 28.94
N GLU A 127 -30.55 -13.19 29.63
CA GLU A 127 -31.18 -12.98 30.95
C GLU A 127 -30.81 -14.05 32.00
N GLY A 128 -29.55 -14.51 31.97
CA GLY A 128 -29.04 -15.54 32.89
C GLY A 128 -29.52 -16.96 32.56
N ARG A 129 -30.05 -17.20 31.36
CA ARG A 129 -30.41 -18.53 30.84
C ARG A 129 -29.62 -18.86 29.58
N LEU A 130 -29.00 -20.04 29.55
CA LEU A 130 -28.42 -20.60 28.33
C LEU A 130 -29.54 -21.17 27.46
N MET A 131 -29.56 -20.76 26.20
CA MET A 131 -30.51 -21.21 25.18
C MET A 131 -29.75 -21.67 23.95
N ASN A 132 -30.17 -22.79 23.37
CA ASN A 132 -29.71 -23.17 22.05
C ASN A 132 -30.54 -22.47 20.95
N TRP A 133 -30.06 -22.55 19.72
CA TRP A 133 -30.73 -21.93 18.58
C TRP A 133 -32.17 -22.39 18.39
N SER A 134 -32.46 -23.68 18.53
CA SER A 134 -33.82 -24.21 18.36
C SER A 134 -34.82 -23.64 19.38
N GLN A 135 -34.38 -23.36 20.61
CA GLN A 135 -35.20 -22.77 21.66
C GLN A 135 -35.50 -21.29 21.40
N LEU A 136 -34.57 -20.56 20.78
CA LEU A 136 -34.75 -19.16 20.41
C LEU A 136 -35.69 -18.96 19.22
N VAL A 137 -35.74 -19.89 18.26
CA VAL A 137 -36.65 -19.78 17.09
C VAL A 137 -38.06 -20.31 17.38
N THR A 138 -38.30 -20.90 18.57
CA THR A 138 -39.62 -21.41 18.95
C THR A 138 -40.50 -20.28 19.48
N THR A 139 -40.91 -19.32 18.64
CA THR A 139 -42.06 -18.45 18.93
C THR A 139 -42.68 -17.88 17.65
N GLN A 140 -43.61 -18.64 17.04
CA GLN A 140 -44.98 -18.18 16.73
C GLN A 140 -45.86 -19.38 16.35
#